data_AF-A0AAW1Y9Q5-F1
#
_entry.id   AF-A0AAW1Y9Q5-F1
#
_cell.length_a   1.000
_cell.length_b   1.000
_cell.length_c   1.000
_cell.angle_alpha   90.00
_cell.angle_beta   90.00
_cell.angle_gamma   90.00
#
_symmetry.space_group_name_H-M   'P 1'
#
loop_
_entity.id
_entity.type
_entity.pdbx_description
1 polymer ?
#
loop_
_entity_poly.entity_id
_entity_poly.type
_entity_poly.pdbx_seq_one_letter_code
_entity_poly.pdbx_strand_id
1 'polypeptide(L)'
;MLVLFGKPDVEIGAILAHEMMHVSLLQRLKGCTAGLERSVEEGICEVMAYMWMEWYCFGGFDSSYKTSVQAQYTRALKDYMSKRMKRSKDEIYGQGFRDAMEAVSKFGLIITLDHIVKNRCLPPCAK
;
A
#
# COMPACT_ATOMS: atom_id res chain seq x y z
N MET A 1 12.05 4.53 8.15
CA MET A 1 12.71 4.08 6.91
C MET A 1 13.94 3.20 7.18
N LEU A 2 13.75 1.88 7.25
CA LEU A 2 14.84 0.90 7.18
C LEU A 2 14.89 0.38 5.73
N VAL A 3 15.69 0.98 4.86
CA VAL A 3 15.94 0.39 3.53
C VAL A 3 16.91 -0.76 3.74
N LEU A 4 16.38 -1.97 3.82
CA LEU A 4 17.18 -3.17 3.92
C LEU A 4 17.86 -3.43 2.56
N PHE A 5 19.19 -3.35 2.55
CA PHE A 5 20.00 -3.70 1.39
C PHE A 5 19.88 -5.20 1.08
N GLY A 6 19.85 -5.56 -0.21
CA GLY A 6 19.77 -6.96 -0.67
C GLY A 6 18.36 -7.51 -0.89
N LYS A 7 17.32 -6.67 -0.83
CA LYS A 7 15.95 -7.08 -1.18
C LYS A 7 15.68 -6.99 -2.70
N PRO A 8 14.80 -7.84 -3.25
CA PRO A 8 14.33 -7.71 -4.63
C PRO A 8 13.70 -6.34 -4.89
N ASP A 9 13.87 -5.81 -6.10
CA ASP A 9 13.38 -4.49 -6.52
C ASP A 9 11.88 -4.27 -6.28
N VAL A 10 11.04 -5.28 -6.54
CA VAL A 10 9.60 -5.25 -6.25
C VAL A 10 9.30 -5.03 -4.76
N GLU A 11 10.09 -5.63 -3.88
CA GLU A 11 9.90 -5.50 -2.42
C GLU A 11 10.37 -4.13 -1.93
N ILE A 12 11.54 -3.66 -2.41
CA ILE A 12 12.04 -2.32 -2.09
C ILE A 12 11.06 -1.26 -2.54
N GLY A 13 10.53 -1.38 -3.76
CA GLY A 13 9.56 -0.44 -4.28
C GLY A 13 8.26 -0.44 -3.46
N ALA A 14 7.78 -1.61 -3.02
CA ALA A 14 6.60 -1.72 -2.16
C ALA A 14 6.80 -1.01 -0.81
N ILE A 15 7.96 -1.20 -0.18
CA ILE A 15 8.34 -0.51 1.06
C ILE A 15 8.38 1.01 0.82
N LEU A 16 9.01 1.45 -0.27
CA LEU A 16 9.08 2.88 -0.58
C LEU A 16 7.69 3.49 -0.79
N ALA A 17 6.80 2.79 -1.51
CA ALA A 17 5.44 3.24 -1.74
C ALA A 17 4.63 3.34 -0.44
N HIS A 18 4.81 2.40 0.49
CA HIS A 18 4.23 2.46 1.83
C HIS A 18 4.69 3.72 2.58
N GLU A 19 6.00 3.93 2.67
CA GLU A 19 6.58 5.06 3.43
C GLU A 19 6.23 6.42 2.80
N MET A 20 6.18 6.51 1.47
CA MET A 20 5.77 7.73 0.78
C MET A 20 4.31 8.09 1.03
N MET A 21 3.45 7.09 1.30
CA MET A 21 2.06 7.35 1.68
C MET A 21 1.98 7.98 3.08
N HIS A 22 2.78 7.51 4.05
CA HIS A 22 2.90 8.18 5.36
C HIS A 22 3.29 9.65 5.21
N VAL A 23 4.30 9.93 4.37
CA VAL A 23 4.73 11.31 4.08
C VAL A 23 3.63 12.16 3.43
N SER A 24 2.87 11.58 2.48
CA SER A 24 1.75 12.25 1.83
C SER A 24 0.61 12.56 2.80
N LEU A 25 0.26 11.63 3.70
CA LEU A 25 -0.72 11.87 4.77
C LEU A 25 -0.23 12.99 5.68
N LEU A 26 1.00 12.89 6.20
CA LEU A 26 1.55 13.92 7.07
C LEU A 26 1.52 15.31 6.43
N GLN A 27 1.87 15.40 5.14
CA GLN A 27 1.81 16.64 4.38
C GLN A 27 0.38 17.19 4.27
N ARG A 28 -0.62 16.34 4.03
CA ARG A 28 -2.03 16.71 3.89
C ARG A 28 -2.71 17.06 5.22
N LEU A 29 -2.18 16.56 6.33
CA LEU A 29 -2.70 16.77 7.68
C LEU A 29 -1.96 17.87 8.45
N LYS A 30 -1.07 18.63 7.80
CA LYS A 30 -0.37 19.76 8.43
C LYS A 30 -1.36 20.75 9.05
N GLY A 31 -1.16 21.06 10.32
CA GLY A 31 -2.02 21.97 11.09
C GLY A 31 -3.14 21.29 11.88
N CYS A 32 -3.26 19.96 11.81
CA CYS A 32 -4.22 19.20 12.61
C CYS A 32 -3.56 18.72 13.91
N THR A 33 -4.27 18.86 15.03
CA THR A 33 -3.76 18.52 16.37
C THR A 33 -3.93 17.05 16.74
N ALA A 34 -4.80 16.32 16.02
CA ALA A 34 -5.05 14.90 16.22
C ALA A 34 -4.51 14.07 15.04
N GLY A 35 -3.74 13.03 15.37
CA GLY A 35 -3.27 12.02 14.42
C GLY A 35 -4.39 11.13 13.90
N LEU A 36 -4.08 10.31 12.89
CA LEU A 36 -5.00 9.28 12.41
C LEU A 36 -4.97 8.08 13.35
N GLU A 37 -6.06 7.31 13.36
CA GLU A 37 -6.02 5.97 13.94
C GLU A 37 -5.01 5.12 13.17
N ARG A 38 -4.17 4.37 13.89
CA ARG A 38 -3.10 3.57 13.28
C ARG A 38 -3.62 2.57 12.24
N SER A 39 -4.79 1.98 12.44
CA SER A 39 -5.38 1.04 11.46
C SER A 39 -5.71 1.71 10.13
N VAL A 40 -6.16 2.98 10.14
CA VAL A 40 -6.49 3.77 8.96
C VAL A 40 -5.22 4.20 8.24
N GLU A 41 -4.24 4.71 9.00
CA GLU A 41 -2.96 5.17 8.48
C GLU A 41 -2.15 4.01 7.86
N GLU A 42 -1.89 2.95 8.63
CA GLU A 42 -1.16 1.79 8.12
C GLU A 42 -1.93 1.06 7.03
N GLY A 43 -3.27 0.99 7.15
CA GLY A 43 -4.12 0.35 6.16
C GLY A 43 -3.98 0.95 4.77
N ILE A 44 -4.06 2.29 4.65
CA ILE A 44 -3.90 2.96 3.35
C ILE A 44 -2.45 2.93 2.84
N CYS A 45 -1.46 2.93 3.74
CA CYS A 45 -0.05 2.76 3.38
C CYS A 45 0.22 1.35 2.79
N GLU A 46 -0.38 0.31 3.37
CA GLU A 46 -0.33 -1.06 2.83
C GLU A 46 -1.06 -1.16 1.49
N VAL A 47 -2.18 -0.46 1.29
CA VAL A 47 -2.84 -0.39 -0.02
C VAL A 47 -1.93 0.24 -1.07
N MET A 48 -1.20 1.30 -0.74
CA MET A 48 -0.26 1.94 -1.67
C MET A 48 0.88 0.98 -2.06
N ALA A 49 1.41 0.22 -1.11
CA ALA A 49 2.40 -0.82 -1.37
C ALA A 49 1.86 -1.91 -2.32
N TYR A 50 0.63 -2.37 -2.09
CA TYR A 50 -0.04 -3.35 -2.94
C TYR A 50 -0.23 -2.83 -4.38
N MET A 51 -0.78 -1.61 -4.53
CA MET A 51 -0.99 -0.99 -5.84
C MET A 51 0.32 -0.80 -6.60
N TRP A 52 1.38 -0.41 -5.89
CA TRP A 52 2.71 -0.31 -6.48
C TRP A 52 3.20 -1.65 -7.03
N MET A 53 3.08 -2.74 -6.26
CA MET A 53 3.51 -4.06 -6.72
C MET A 53 2.71 -4.55 -7.93
N GLU A 54 1.40 -4.30 -7.96
CA GLU A 54 0.55 -4.61 -9.11
C GLU A 54 1.04 -3.83 -10.35
N TRP A 55 1.18 -2.50 -10.25
CA TRP A 55 1.67 -1.68 -11.35
C TRP A 55 3.07 -2.11 -11.82
N TYR A 56 3.99 -2.37 -10.90
CA TYR A 56 5.36 -2.75 -11.19
C TYR A 56 5.44 -4.05 -12.01
N CYS A 57 4.57 -5.02 -11.73
CA CYS A 57 4.56 -6.30 -12.45
C CYS A 57 3.80 -6.27 -13.79
N PHE A 58 2.85 -5.35 -13.98
CA PHE A 58 1.98 -5.30 -15.16
C PHE A 58 2.34 -4.22 -16.20
N GLY A 59 2.99 -3.13 -15.80
CA GLY A 59 3.29 -2.05 -16.75
C GLY A 59 4.30 -1.00 -16.30
N GLY A 60 4.85 -1.11 -15.09
CA GLY A 60 5.62 -0.04 -14.48
C GLY A 60 7.11 -0.01 -14.77
N PHE A 61 7.69 -1.11 -15.24
CA PHE A 61 9.11 -1.16 -15.50
C PHE A 61 9.42 -1.98 -16.74
N ASP A 62 10.30 -1.43 -17.58
CA ASP A 62 10.80 -2.12 -18.76
C ASP A 62 11.52 -3.39 -18.29
N SER A 63 10.89 -4.55 -18.44
CA SER A 63 11.52 -5.82 -18.11
C SER A 63 12.70 -6.16 -19.02
N SER A 64 13.07 -5.32 -19.99
CA SER A 64 14.18 -5.53 -20.91
C SER A 64 15.53 -5.80 -20.24
N TYR A 65 15.77 -5.31 -19.01
CA TYR A 65 17.00 -5.60 -18.27
C TYR A 65 16.94 -6.89 -17.42
N LYS A 66 15.75 -7.52 -17.31
CA LYS A 66 15.54 -8.77 -16.58
C LYS A 66 15.53 -9.96 -17.53
N THR A 67 16.18 -11.05 -17.11
CA THR A 67 15.98 -12.34 -17.77
C THR A 67 14.54 -12.81 -17.56
N SER A 68 14.06 -13.72 -18.42
CA SER A 68 12.75 -14.36 -18.27
C SER A 68 12.56 -15.00 -16.88
N VAL A 69 13.62 -15.61 -16.34
CA VAL A 69 13.64 -16.22 -15.01
C VAL A 69 13.47 -15.17 -13.91
N GLN A 70 14.21 -14.05 -13.98
CA GLN A 70 14.09 -12.95 -13.02
C GLN A 70 12.71 -12.30 -13.06
N ALA A 71 12.13 -12.14 -14.25
CA ALA A 71 10.77 -11.62 -14.40
C ALA A 71 9.74 -12.57 -13.78
N GLN A 72 9.87 -13.88 -14.00
CA GLN A 72 8.98 -14.88 -13.39
C GLN A 72 9.11 -14.89 -11.86
N TYR A 73 10.34 -14.84 -11.34
CA TYR A 73 10.61 -14.75 -9.91
C TYR A 73 9.96 -13.50 -9.30
N THR A 74 10.08 -12.34 -9.97
CA THR A 74 9.47 -11.08 -9.54
C THR A 74 7.95 -11.22 -9.40
N ARG A 75 7.27 -11.82 -10.40
CA ARG A 75 5.81 -12.05 -10.35
C ARG A 75 5.41 -13.01 -9.23
N ALA A 76 6.15 -14.11 -9.07
CA ALA A 76 5.89 -15.08 -8.01
C ALA A 76 6.05 -14.46 -6.62
N LEU A 77 7.07 -13.63 -6.44
CA LEU A 77 7.31 -12.89 -5.19
C LEU A 77 6.16 -11.90 -4.92
N LYS A 78 5.74 -11.14 -5.93
CA LYS A 78 4.58 -10.25 -5.84
C LYS A 78 3.33 -11.00 -5.37
N ASP A 79 3.04 -12.14 -5.98
CA ASP A 79 1.84 -12.92 -5.66
C ASP A 79 1.90 -13.49 -4.24
N TYR A 80 3.09 -13.93 -3.80
CA TYR A 80 3.30 -14.37 -2.42
C TYR A 80 3.06 -13.22 -1.42
N MET A 81 3.66 -12.05 -1.65
CA MET A 81 3.49 -10.89 -0.78
C MET A 81 2.03 -10.42 -0.73
N SER A 82 1.38 -10.33 -1.88
CA SER A 82 -0.04 -9.97 -2.01
C SER A 82 -0.95 -10.92 -1.23
N LYS A 83 -0.70 -12.24 -1.30
CA LYS A 83 -1.43 -13.24 -0.53
C LYS A 83 -1.20 -13.07 0.97
N ARG A 84 0.04 -12.76 1.38
CA ARG A 84 0.39 -12.54 2.78
C ARG A 84 -0.31 -11.32 3.36
N MET A 85 -0.38 -10.21 2.63
CA MET A 85 -1.11 -8.99 3.03
C MET A 85 -2.60 -9.30 3.22
N LYS A 86 -3.25 -9.92 2.21
CA LYS A 86 -4.68 -10.28 2.25
C LYS A 86 -5.04 -11.22 3.40
N ARG A 87 -4.14 -12.14 3.76
CA ARG A 87 -4.37 -13.17 4.80
C ARG A 87 -3.78 -12.81 6.16
N SER A 88 -3.12 -11.66 6.30
CA SER A 88 -2.53 -11.25 7.56
C SER A 88 -3.60 -11.20 8.66
N LYS A 89 -3.36 -11.88 9.78
CA LYS A 89 -4.24 -11.86 10.95
C LYS A 89 -3.97 -10.68 11.88
N ASP A 90 -2.99 -9.85 11.55
CA ASP A 90 -2.71 -8.62 12.30
C ASP A 90 -3.90 -7.67 12.20
N GLU A 91 -4.34 -7.12 13.32
CA GLU A 91 -5.51 -6.23 13.35
C GLU A 91 -5.19 -4.86 12.74
N ILE A 92 -3.97 -4.35 12.91
CA ILE A 92 -3.62 -3.00 12.47
C ILE A 92 -3.23 -3.04 10.98
N TYR A 93 -2.26 -3.89 10.63
CA TYR A 93 -1.73 -3.98 9.27
C TYR A 93 -2.59 -4.88 8.39
N GLY A 94 -3.17 -5.95 8.94
CA GLY A 94 -3.97 -6.91 8.18
C GLY A 94 -5.42 -6.47 7.99
N GLN A 95 -6.15 -6.17 9.09
CA GLN A 95 -7.53 -5.70 8.98
C GLN A 95 -7.59 -4.28 8.41
N GLY A 96 -6.72 -3.36 8.87
CA GLY A 96 -6.61 -2.02 8.29
C GLY A 96 -6.38 -2.04 6.78
N PHE A 97 -5.51 -2.93 6.28
CA PHE A 97 -5.33 -3.13 4.84
C PHE A 97 -6.62 -3.59 4.14
N ARG A 98 -7.34 -4.57 4.71
CA ARG A 98 -8.58 -5.08 4.10
C ARG A 98 -9.65 -4.00 4.01
N ASP A 99 -9.85 -3.25 5.10
CA ASP A 99 -10.85 -2.19 5.17
C ASP A 99 -10.48 -1.05 4.20
N ALA A 100 -9.21 -0.64 4.18
CA ALA A 100 -8.73 0.39 3.26
C ALA A 100 -8.79 -0.08 1.80
N MET A 101 -8.45 -1.34 1.51
CA MET A 101 -8.53 -1.91 0.17
C MET A 101 -9.98 -1.97 -0.33
N GLU A 102 -10.92 -2.32 0.55
CA GLU A 102 -12.36 -2.29 0.23
C GLU A 102 -12.81 -0.87 -0.14
N ALA A 103 -12.46 0.12 0.68
CA ALA A 103 -12.75 1.52 0.43
C ALA A 103 -12.14 2.00 -0.90
N VAL A 104 -10.85 1.72 -1.15
CA VAL A 104 -10.16 2.09 -2.39
C VAL A 104 -10.75 1.38 -3.61
N SER A 105 -11.13 0.10 -3.49
CA SER A 105 -11.79 -0.63 -4.57
C SER A 105 -13.15 -0.01 -4.94
N LYS A 106 -13.89 0.49 -3.95
CA LYS A 106 -15.23 1.06 -4.14
C LYS A 106 -15.22 2.51 -4.60
N PHE A 107 -14.35 3.33 -4.03
CA PHE A 107 -14.37 4.79 -4.22
C PHE A 107 -13.14 5.31 -5.01
N GLY A 108 -12.12 4.50 -5.20
CA GLY A 108 -10.84 4.93 -5.75
C GLY A 108 -9.91 5.57 -4.71
N LEU A 109 -8.60 5.55 -4.99
CA LEU A 109 -7.57 5.99 -4.04
C LEU A 109 -7.71 7.46 -3.64
N ILE A 110 -7.89 8.36 -4.61
CA ILE A 110 -7.93 9.80 -4.37
C ILE A 110 -9.13 10.19 -3.49
N ILE A 111 -10.32 9.67 -3.80
CA ILE A 111 -11.54 9.97 -3.04
C ILE A 111 -11.42 9.43 -1.61
N THR A 112 -10.89 8.21 -1.45
CA THR A 112 -10.62 7.63 -0.12
C THR A 112 -9.65 8.49 0.69
N LEU A 113 -8.55 8.97 0.08
CA LEU A 113 -7.59 9.84 0.74
C LEU A 113 -8.20 11.18 1.15
N ASP A 114 -8.98 11.81 0.28
CA ASP A 114 -9.65 13.08 0.60
C ASP A 114 -10.66 12.89 1.76
N HIS A 115 -11.34 11.74 1.79
CA HIS A 115 -12.22 11.38 2.91
C HIS A 115 -11.44 11.19 4.22
N ILE A 116 -10.30 10.47 4.20
CA ILE A 116 -9.45 10.29 5.38
C ILE A 116 -8.93 11.63 5.90
N VAL A 117 -8.47 12.52 5.02
CA VAL A 117 -7.94 13.83 5.42
C VAL A 117 -9.02 14.68 6.10
N LYS A 118 -10.24 14.64 5.55
CA LYS A 118 -11.37 15.41 6.05
C LYS A 118 -11.99 14.84 7.33
N ASN A 119 -12.22 13.53 7.38
CA ASN A 119 -13.04 12.87 8.40
C ASN A 119 -12.24 12.01 9.38
N ARG A 120 -10.95 11.79 9.13
CA ARG A 120 -10.03 10.99 9.96
C ARG A 120 -10.37 9.51 10.09
N CYS A 121 -11.20 9.01 9.18
CA CYS A 121 -11.59 7.61 9.10
C CYS A 121 -11.69 7.17 7.64
N LEU A 122 -11.80 5.87 7.41
CA LEU A 122 -12.11 5.32 6.09
C LEU A 122 -13.57 5.62 5.73
N PRO A 123 -13.88 5.85 4.43
CA PRO A 123 -15.25 6.00 3.98
C PRO A 123 -16.04 4.71 4.30
N PRO A 124 -17.28 4.82 4.80
CA PRO A 124 -18.05 3.66 5.22
C PRO A 124 -18.37 2.77 4.02
N CYS A 125 -17.81 1.56 4.03
CA CYS A 125 -18.28 0.48 3.19
C CYS A 125 -19.53 -0.11 3.85
N ALA A 126 -20.69 0.06 3.22
CA ALA A 126 -21.95 -0.52 3.71
C ALA A 126 -21.78 -2.03 3.90
N LYS A 127 -22.17 -2.52 5.08
CA LYS A 127 -22.21 -3.95 5.43
C LYS A 127 -23.33 -4.67 4.68
#